data_AF-A0A1I6YBU1-F1
#
_entry.id   AF-A0A1I6YBU1-F1
#
_cell.length_a   1.000
_cell.length_b   1.000
_cell.length_c   1.000
_cell.angle_alpha   90.00
_cell.angle_beta   90.00
_cell.angle_gamma   90.00
#
_symmetry.space_group_name_H-M   'P 1'
#
loop_
_entity.id
_entity.type
_entity.pdbx_description
1 polymer ?
#
loop_
_entity_poly.entity_id
_entity_poly.type
_entity_poly.pdbx_seq_one_letter_code
_entity_poly.pdbx_strand_id
1 'polypeptide(L)'
;MQHQVNYIFHLEGVFKKFDEDENMSPWHISLYLAIFRLWNNAKFKNPISVSRSELMKMSKTGSVNTYYKCIKDLHALGYLKYTPSKSKYVGSKISVFHYDEKGENLGITSCIESDSTGDTTADSTGEKVVRPYLNNIKHNKHIKHLYREDDKKKRSKKFIKPSLDEVKNYFLEKGSESTNAERFFNHFESNGWLVSGKSPMKDWKAAARNWMLNGQRFNKTEKANHLQTENEKNYDIPL
;
A
#
# COMPACT_ATOMS: atom_id res chain seq x y z
N MET A 1 9.75 -42.58 9.99
CA MET A 1 10.47 -42.09 8.80
C MET A 1 10.08 -40.64 8.57
N GLN A 2 11.02 -39.70 8.65
CA GLN A 2 10.78 -38.30 8.28
C GLN A 2 10.36 -38.26 6.80
N HIS A 3 9.10 -37.92 6.53
CA HIS A 3 8.69 -37.59 5.18
C HIS A 3 9.30 -36.22 4.85
N GLN A 4 10.41 -36.25 4.11
CA GLN A 4 11.00 -35.07 3.52
C GLN A 4 9.99 -34.49 2.53
N VAL A 5 9.66 -33.19 2.67
CA VAL A 5 8.75 -32.52 1.73
C VAL A 5 9.35 -32.62 0.33
N ASN A 6 8.61 -33.24 -0.59
CA ASN A 6 8.93 -33.18 -2.00
C ASN A 6 8.45 -31.83 -2.55
N TYR A 7 9.42 -30.97 -2.86
CA TYR A 7 9.11 -29.61 -3.30
C TYR A 7 8.43 -29.56 -4.68
N ILE A 8 8.61 -30.59 -5.52
CA ILE A 8 7.97 -30.68 -6.84
C ILE A 8 6.47 -30.93 -6.64
N PHE A 9 6.11 -32.00 -5.95
CA PHE A 9 4.71 -32.31 -5.64
C PHE A 9 4.02 -31.19 -4.86
N HIS A 10 4.75 -30.57 -3.93
CA HIS A 10 4.22 -29.41 -3.23
C HIS A 10 3.89 -28.25 -4.18
N LEU A 11 4.79 -27.92 -5.10
CA LEU A 11 4.54 -26.84 -6.07
C LEU A 11 3.42 -27.20 -7.05
N GLU A 12 3.35 -28.43 -7.52
CA GLU A 12 2.27 -28.91 -8.39
C GLU A 12 0.91 -28.80 -7.70
N GLY A 13 0.80 -29.26 -6.44
CA GLY A 13 -0.42 -29.12 -5.64
C GLY A 13 -0.82 -27.66 -5.39
N VAL A 14 0.15 -26.80 -5.12
CA VAL A 14 -0.08 -25.36 -4.96
C VAL A 14 -0.54 -24.70 -6.25
N PHE A 15 0.08 -25.04 -7.39
CA PHE A 15 -0.29 -24.46 -8.68
C PHE A 15 -1.69 -24.86 -9.10
N LYS A 16 -2.07 -26.13 -8.89
CA LYS A 16 -3.46 -26.56 -9.08
C LYS A 16 -4.43 -25.72 -8.23
N LYS A 17 -4.09 -25.49 -6.96
CA LYS A 17 -4.90 -24.62 -6.09
C LYS A 17 -4.92 -23.15 -6.56
N PHE A 18 -3.82 -22.63 -7.12
CA PHE A 18 -3.80 -21.29 -7.71
C PHE A 18 -4.75 -21.16 -8.90
N ASP A 19 -4.87 -22.20 -9.71
CA ASP A 19 -5.77 -22.22 -10.88
C ASP A 19 -7.25 -22.27 -10.46
N GLU A 20 -7.56 -22.92 -9.33
CA GLU A 20 -8.91 -23.03 -8.77
C GLU A 20 -9.37 -21.75 -8.02
N ASP A 21 -8.44 -21.02 -7.40
CA ASP A 21 -8.75 -19.85 -6.57
C ASP A 21 -8.91 -18.55 -7.36
N GLU A 22 -10.12 -18.20 -7.79
CA GLU A 22 -10.42 -16.95 -8.51
C GLU A 22 -10.07 -15.65 -7.75
N ASN A 23 -9.98 -15.73 -6.41
CA ASN A 23 -9.66 -14.57 -5.56
C ASN A 23 -8.15 -14.28 -5.46
N MET A 24 -7.31 -15.08 -6.12
CA MET A 24 -5.86 -14.92 -6.12
C MET A 24 -5.39 -13.92 -7.17
N SER A 25 -4.89 -12.78 -6.71
CA SER A 25 -4.10 -11.85 -7.55
C SER A 25 -2.63 -12.29 -7.71
N PRO A 26 -1.91 -11.80 -8.76
CA PRO A 26 -0.47 -12.06 -8.95
C PRO A 26 0.40 -11.70 -7.75
N TRP A 27 -0.02 -10.72 -6.95
CA TRP A 27 0.67 -10.32 -5.72
C TRP A 27 0.67 -11.42 -4.65
N HIS A 28 -0.40 -12.22 -4.57
CA HIS A 28 -0.46 -13.37 -3.66
C HIS A 28 0.51 -14.46 -4.09
N ILE A 29 0.54 -14.78 -5.40
CA ILE A 29 1.46 -15.77 -5.97
C ILE A 29 2.91 -15.35 -5.71
N SER A 30 3.25 -14.09 -5.98
CA SER A 30 4.60 -13.58 -5.74
C SER A 30 4.99 -13.63 -4.26
N LEU A 31 4.07 -13.28 -3.36
CA LEU A 31 4.30 -13.37 -1.92
C LEU A 31 4.43 -14.81 -1.44
N TYR A 32 3.60 -15.72 -1.95
CA TYR A 32 3.66 -17.14 -1.64
C TYR A 32 5.01 -17.74 -2.06
N LEU A 33 5.46 -17.50 -3.29
CA LEU A 33 6.74 -18.02 -3.78
C LEU A 33 7.93 -17.49 -2.97
N ALA A 34 7.86 -16.23 -2.49
CA ALA A 34 8.87 -15.68 -1.59
C ALA A 34 8.89 -16.43 -0.24
N ILE A 35 7.72 -16.73 0.33
CA ILE A 35 7.56 -17.50 1.57
C ILE A 35 8.05 -18.95 1.37
N PHE A 36 7.63 -19.60 0.30
CA PHE A 36 8.05 -20.94 -0.07
C PHE A 36 9.58 -21.04 -0.20
N ARG A 37 10.23 -20.05 -0.82
CA ARG A 37 11.69 -19.98 -0.90
C ARG A 37 12.34 -19.93 0.49
N LEU A 38 11.80 -19.13 1.42
CA LEU A 38 12.29 -19.10 2.80
C LEU A 38 12.06 -20.42 3.53
N TRP A 39 10.91 -21.06 3.32
CA TRP A 39 10.56 -22.34 3.91
C TRP A 39 11.46 -23.48 3.41
N ASN A 40 11.74 -23.53 2.10
CA ASN A 40 12.69 -24.47 1.50
C ASN A 40 14.11 -24.29 2.08
N ASN A 41 14.55 -23.03 2.20
CA ASN A 41 15.84 -22.71 2.83
C ASN A 41 15.90 -23.17 4.31
N ALA A 42 14.77 -23.10 5.02
CA ALA A 42 14.61 -23.61 6.37
C ALA A 42 14.39 -25.13 6.44
N LYS A 43 14.65 -25.86 5.34
CA LYS A 43 14.49 -27.32 5.23
C LYS A 43 13.05 -27.78 5.55
N PHE A 44 12.08 -26.98 5.12
CA PHE A 44 10.66 -27.22 5.30
C PHE A 44 10.21 -27.34 6.78
N LYS A 45 11.00 -26.81 7.71
CA LYS A 45 10.62 -26.76 9.12
C LYS A 45 9.54 -25.70 9.35
N ASN A 46 8.49 -26.08 10.05
CA ASN A 46 7.43 -25.18 10.49
C ASN A 46 7.56 -24.97 12.02
N PRO A 47 7.31 -23.75 12.54
CA PRO A 47 7.11 -22.49 11.82
C PRO A 47 8.43 -21.83 11.40
N ILE A 48 8.40 -21.03 10.32
CA ILE A 48 9.49 -20.12 9.95
C ILE A 48 9.29 -18.73 10.55
N SER A 49 10.37 -18.10 10.99
CA SER A 49 10.39 -16.69 11.40
C SER A 49 10.70 -15.81 10.18
N VAL A 50 9.88 -14.78 9.96
CA VAL A 50 10.00 -13.90 8.80
C VAL A 50 9.93 -12.43 9.19
N SER A 51 10.65 -11.60 8.44
CA SER A 51 10.53 -10.14 8.52
C SER A 51 9.69 -9.59 7.37
N ARG A 52 8.80 -8.62 7.68
CA ARG A 52 7.95 -7.97 6.66
C ARG A 52 8.79 -7.33 5.56
N SER A 53 9.86 -6.62 5.94
CA SER A 53 10.74 -5.91 4.99
C SER A 53 11.41 -6.86 4.02
N GLU A 54 11.82 -8.04 4.48
CA GLU A 54 12.41 -9.07 3.64
C GLU A 54 11.40 -9.68 2.68
N LEU A 55 10.23 -10.09 3.19
CA LEU A 55 9.17 -10.66 2.35
C LEU A 55 8.68 -9.66 1.30
N MET A 56 8.50 -8.38 1.65
CA MET A 56 8.16 -7.34 0.67
C MET A 56 9.24 -7.18 -0.40
N LYS A 57 10.52 -7.19 -0.01
CA LYS A 57 11.65 -7.09 -0.96
C LYS A 57 11.74 -8.32 -1.88
N MET A 58 11.52 -9.53 -1.34
CA MET A 58 11.59 -10.78 -2.08
C MET A 58 10.42 -10.93 -3.06
N SER A 59 9.20 -10.64 -2.59
CA SER A 59 7.96 -10.70 -3.39
C SER A 59 7.75 -9.49 -4.31
N LYS A 60 8.71 -8.56 -4.35
CA LYS A 60 8.59 -7.30 -5.11
C LYS A 60 7.32 -6.50 -4.78
N THR A 61 6.77 -6.67 -3.58
CA THR A 61 5.59 -5.94 -3.13
C THR A 61 6.02 -4.56 -2.64
N GLY A 62 5.64 -3.51 -3.36
CA GLY A 62 6.00 -2.13 -3.02
C GLY A 62 5.12 -1.46 -1.96
N SER A 63 3.91 -1.98 -1.74
CA SER A 63 2.91 -1.40 -0.85
C SER A 63 2.71 -2.24 0.40
N VAL A 64 2.85 -1.60 1.57
CA VAL A 64 2.63 -2.23 2.88
C VAL A 64 1.18 -2.74 2.99
N ASN A 65 0.22 -1.99 2.47
CA ASN A 65 -1.19 -2.38 2.50
C ASN A 65 -1.45 -3.61 1.63
N THR A 66 -0.84 -3.66 0.44
CA THR A 66 -0.92 -4.82 -0.46
C THR A 66 -0.33 -6.05 0.20
N TYR A 67 0.84 -5.91 0.84
CA TYR A 67 1.46 -6.99 1.61
C TYR A 67 0.51 -7.55 2.69
N TYR A 68 -0.07 -6.69 3.53
CA TYR A 68 -0.93 -7.14 4.61
C TYR A 68 -2.24 -7.74 4.12
N LYS A 69 -2.77 -7.24 3.00
CA LYS A 69 -3.92 -7.86 2.34
C LYS A 69 -3.54 -9.26 1.88
N CYS A 70 -2.49 -9.38 1.07
CA CYS A 70 -2.11 -10.67 0.47
C CYS A 70 -1.76 -11.73 1.51
N ILE A 71 -1.06 -11.39 2.59
CA ILE A 71 -0.72 -12.39 3.63
C ILE A 71 -1.94 -12.85 4.44
N LYS A 72 -2.94 -11.97 4.63
CA LYS A 72 -4.21 -12.33 5.28
C LYS A 72 -5.07 -13.17 4.36
N ASP A 73 -5.12 -12.83 3.08
CA ASP A 73 -5.85 -13.58 2.07
C ASP A 73 -5.25 -15.00 1.92
N LEU A 74 -3.91 -15.12 1.83
CA LEU A 74 -3.22 -16.43 1.83
C LEU A 74 -3.50 -17.27 3.09
N HIS A 75 -3.68 -16.62 4.24
CA HIS A 75 -4.10 -17.30 5.47
C HIS A 75 -5.55 -17.77 5.38
N ALA A 76 -6.47 -16.91 4.96
CA ALA A 76 -7.89 -17.24 4.82
C ALA A 76 -8.13 -18.35 3.79
N LEU A 77 -7.37 -18.35 2.69
CA LEU A 77 -7.45 -19.36 1.62
C LEU A 77 -6.79 -20.69 1.99
N GLY A 78 -6.16 -20.80 3.15
CA GLY A 78 -5.55 -22.05 3.59
C GLY A 78 -4.29 -22.43 2.79
N TYR A 79 -3.44 -21.45 2.46
CA TYR A 79 -2.07 -21.71 1.96
C TYR A 79 -1.04 -21.73 3.08
N LEU A 80 -1.28 -20.95 4.12
CA LEU A 80 -0.39 -20.84 5.27
C LEU A 80 -1.15 -20.41 6.52
N LYS A 81 -0.51 -20.57 7.69
CA LYS A 81 -0.93 -19.97 8.95
C LYS A 81 0.01 -18.82 9.29
N TYR A 82 -0.54 -17.61 9.39
CA TYR A 82 0.21 -16.40 9.71
C TYR A 82 -0.02 -15.98 11.16
N THR A 83 1.06 -15.85 11.94
CA THR A 83 1.04 -15.35 13.32
C THR A 83 1.88 -14.07 13.40
N PRO A 84 1.24 -12.88 13.40
CA PRO A 84 1.97 -11.61 13.44
C PRO A 84 2.67 -11.43 14.78
N SER A 85 3.88 -10.87 14.74
CA SER A 85 4.59 -10.40 15.92
C SER A 85 4.54 -8.87 15.99
N LYS A 86 4.28 -8.33 17.18
CA LYS A 86 4.34 -6.88 17.47
C LYS A 86 5.73 -6.44 17.94
N SER A 87 6.62 -7.39 18.26
CA SER A 87 7.97 -7.09 18.75
C SER A 87 8.91 -6.77 17.60
N LYS A 88 9.79 -5.78 17.79
CA LYS A 88 10.84 -5.42 16.84
C LYS A 88 11.94 -6.49 16.76
N TYR A 89 12.11 -7.29 17.81
CA TYR A 89 13.15 -8.31 17.92
C TYR A 89 12.68 -9.71 17.49
N VAL A 90 11.36 -9.94 17.50
CA VAL A 90 10.78 -11.23 17.15
C VAL A 90 10.04 -11.10 15.82
N GLY A 91 10.49 -11.84 14.80
CA GLY A 91 9.83 -11.90 13.50
C GLY A 91 8.40 -12.45 13.59
N SER A 92 7.59 -12.18 12.57
CA SER A 92 6.29 -12.87 12.46
C SER A 92 6.54 -14.34 12.15
N LYS A 93 5.67 -15.23 12.62
CA LYS A 93 5.79 -16.66 12.33
C LYS A 93 4.84 -17.05 11.20
N ILE A 94 5.31 -17.89 10.29
CA ILE A 94 4.51 -18.49 9.22
C ILE A 94 4.68 -20.00 9.28
N SER A 95 3.58 -20.74 9.18
CA SER A 95 3.61 -22.18 8.91
C SER A 95 2.96 -22.44 7.56
N VAL A 96 3.66 -23.07 6.63
CA VAL A 96 3.13 -23.38 5.29
C VAL A 96 2.44 -24.74 5.34
N PHE A 97 1.26 -24.86 4.72
CA PHE A 97 0.57 -26.14 4.59
C PHE A 97 1.20 -26.97 3.47
N HIS A 98 1.40 -28.26 3.69
CA HIS A 98 2.04 -29.12 2.69
C HIS A 98 1.02 -29.85 1.81
N TYR A 99 1.48 -30.24 0.63
CA TYR A 99 0.74 -31.07 -0.32
C TYR A 99 1.54 -32.35 -0.58
N ASP A 100 0.87 -33.46 -0.88
CA ASP A 100 1.47 -34.72 -1.29
C ASP A 100 1.45 -34.94 -2.82
N GLU A 101 1.89 -36.12 -3.24
CA GLU A 101 1.85 -36.59 -4.63
C GLU A 101 0.43 -36.57 -5.24
N LYS A 102 -0.61 -36.68 -4.42
CA LYS A 102 -2.01 -36.60 -4.87
C LYS A 102 -2.52 -35.16 -4.96
N GLY A 103 -1.71 -34.19 -4.55
CA GLY A 103 -2.09 -32.79 -4.46
C GLY A 103 -3.07 -32.50 -3.33
N GLU A 104 -3.21 -33.39 -2.35
CA GLU A 104 -4.09 -33.19 -1.20
C GLU A 104 -3.39 -32.34 -0.14
N ASN A 105 -4.12 -31.39 0.45
CA ASN A 105 -3.60 -30.55 1.52
C ASN A 105 -3.56 -31.36 2.83
N LEU A 106 -2.35 -31.70 3.29
CA LEU A 106 -2.13 -32.49 4.50
C LEU A 106 -1.99 -31.64 5.76
N GLY A 107 -2.27 -30.34 5.67
CA GLY A 107 -2.20 -29.41 6.79
C GLY A 107 -0.77 -29.06 7.24
N ILE A 108 -0.64 -28.66 8.51
CA ILE A 108 0.67 -28.33 9.11
C ILE A 108 1.21 -29.61 9.71
N THR A 109 2.14 -30.28 9.03
CA THR A 109 2.94 -31.33 9.67
C THR A 109 3.88 -30.64 10.65
N SER A 110 3.54 -30.66 11.94
CA SER A 110 4.53 -30.42 12.98
C SER A 110 5.45 -31.64 13.02
N CYS A 111 6.76 -31.42 13.01
CA CYS A 111 7.68 -32.40 13.56
C CYS A 111 7.31 -32.59 15.04
N ILE A 112 6.62 -33.69 15.34
CA ILE A 112 6.38 -34.14 16.71
C ILE A 112 7.71 -34.68 17.22
N GLU A 113 8.35 -33.92 18.12
CA GLU A 113 9.31 -34.48 19.06
C GLU A 113 8.49 -35.27 20.09
N SER A 114 8.60 -36.59 20.07
CA SER A 114 8.19 -37.45 21.17
C SER A 114 9.37 -37.60 22.11
N ASP A 115 9.26 -37.00 23.29
CA ASP A 115 10.18 -37.08 24.42
C ASP A 115 10.38 -38.51 24.94
N SER A 116 11.63 -38.82 25.30
CA SER A 116 12.13 -39.77 26.32
C SER A 116 13.65 -39.89 26.08
N THR A 117 14.60 -39.57 26.97
CA THR A 117 14.69 -39.61 28.44
C THR A 117 15.93 -38.83 28.89
N GLY A 118 15.84 -38.12 30.02
CA GLY A 118 16.90 -37.89 31.03
C GLY A 118 18.28 -37.36 30.61
N ASP A 119 18.65 -36.15 31.05
CA ASP A 119 19.49 -35.92 32.24
C ASP A 119 20.13 -34.50 32.24
N THR A 120 20.47 -34.07 33.43
CA THR A 120 20.91 -32.77 33.93
C THR A 120 22.26 -32.30 33.35
N THR A 121 22.39 -31.02 33.01
CA THR A 121 23.39 -30.06 33.54
C THR A 121 23.33 -28.72 32.78
N ALA A 122 23.55 -27.64 33.53
CA ALA A 122 23.62 -26.28 33.05
C ALA A 122 24.87 -26.05 32.19
N ASP A 123 24.75 -25.32 31.07
CA ASP A 123 25.76 -24.32 30.74
C ASP A 123 25.25 -23.22 29.80
N SER A 124 25.79 -22.04 30.05
CA SER A 124 25.52 -20.77 29.39
C SER A 124 26.27 -20.69 28.07
N THR A 125 25.60 -20.51 26.92
CA THR A 125 26.26 -19.87 25.77
C THR A 125 25.26 -19.26 24.79
N GLY A 126 25.50 -17.99 24.44
CA GLY A 126 24.62 -17.11 23.69
C GLY A 126 24.18 -17.62 22.32
N GLU A 127 22.89 -17.45 22.10
CA GLU A 127 22.11 -17.71 20.90
C GLU A 127 22.68 -16.94 19.69
N LYS A 128 23.43 -17.63 18.81
CA LYS A 128 23.89 -17.06 17.54
C LYS A 128 22.72 -16.97 16.56
N VAL A 129 22.09 -15.79 16.53
CA VAL A 129 21.19 -15.32 15.48
C VAL A 129 21.85 -15.51 14.11
N VAL A 130 21.35 -16.46 13.32
CA VAL A 130 21.75 -16.64 11.91
C VAL A 130 21.30 -15.41 11.13
N ARG A 131 22.26 -14.55 10.80
CA ARG A 131 22.06 -13.37 9.94
C ARG A 131 21.73 -13.83 8.52
N PRO A 132 20.63 -13.37 7.88
CA PRO A 132 20.43 -13.57 6.46
C PRO A 132 21.46 -12.74 5.68
N TYR A 133 22.27 -13.42 4.87
CA TYR A 133 23.30 -12.83 4.02
C TYR A 133 22.65 -11.88 3.00
N LEU A 134 22.89 -10.58 3.15
CA LEU A 134 22.71 -9.59 2.10
C LEU A 134 23.77 -9.87 1.04
N ASN A 135 23.36 -10.22 -0.20
CA ASN A 135 23.93 -9.58 -1.38
C ASN A 135 23.16 -9.86 -2.69
N ASN A 136 23.12 -8.80 -3.49
CA ASN A 136 22.94 -8.73 -4.96
C ASN A 136 21.52 -8.74 -5.55
N ILE A 137 20.78 -7.64 -5.36
CA ILE A 137 19.92 -7.07 -6.43
C ILE A 137 19.98 -5.54 -6.35
N LYS A 138 21.10 -4.94 -6.79
CA LYS A 138 21.14 -3.52 -7.20
C LYS A 138 20.55 -3.43 -8.62
N HIS A 139 19.24 -3.59 -8.77
CA HIS A 139 18.48 -3.10 -9.92
C HIS A 139 16.98 -3.20 -9.61
N ASN A 140 16.36 -2.04 -9.34
CA ASN A 140 15.17 -1.59 -10.07
C ASN A 140 14.58 -0.32 -9.45
N LYS A 141 15.12 0.85 -9.84
CA LYS A 141 14.35 2.10 -9.76
C LYS A 141 13.32 2.22 -10.91
N HIS A 142 13.36 1.31 -11.90
CA HIS A 142 12.60 1.41 -13.14
C HIS A 142 11.21 0.73 -13.14
N ILE A 143 10.87 -0.09 -12.14
CA ILE A 143 9.60 -0.85 -12.12
C ILE A 143 8.37 -0.01 -11.75
N LYS A 144 8.53 1.19 -11.16
CA LYS A 144 7.37 2.03 -10.78
C LYS A 144 6.52 2.50 -11.96
N HIS A 145 7.04 2.47 -13.19
CA HIS A 145 6.33 2.95 -14.37
C HIS A 145 5.55 1.85 -15.14
N LEU A 146 5.82 0.56 -14.88
CA LEU A 146 5.28 -0.54 -15.70
C LEU A 146 3.89 -1.06 -15.29
N TYR A 147 3.37 -0.66 -14.11
CA TYR A 147 2.13 -1.25 -13.56
C TYR A 147 1.09 -0.20 -13.12
N ARG A 148 1.10 1.00 -13.72
CA ARG A 148 0.20 2.09 -13.30
C ARG A 148 -1.16 2.12 -14.00
N GLU A 149 -1.42 1.20 -14.94
CA GLU A 149 -2.59 1.28 -15.82
C GLU A 149 -3.81 0.48 -15.33
N ASP A 150 -3.63 -0.67 -14.65
CA ASP A 150 -4.77 -1.57 -14.39
C ASP A 150 -5.52 -1.37 -13.05
N ASP A 151 -4.94 -0.67 -12.07
CA ASP A 151 -5.57 -0.51 -10.74
C ASP A 151 -6.58 0.66 -10.63
N LYS A 152 -6.84 1.41 -11.72
CA LYS A 152 -7.80 2.53 -11.69
C LYS A 152 -9.28 2.11 -11.77
N LYS A 153 -9.59 0.82 -11.97
CA LYS A 153 -10.97 0.35 -12.19
C LYS A 153 -11.79 0.01 -10.93
N LYS A 154 -11.31 0.32 -9.72
CA LYS A 154 -12.15 0.19 -8.50
C LYS A 154 -12.46 1.54 -7.85
N ARG A 155 -13.56 2.13 -8.33
CA ARG A 155 -14.47 3.09 -7.69
C ARG A 155 -13.88 4.46 -7.27
N SER A 156 -13.66 5.35 -8.23
CA SER A 156 -14.01 6.76 -8.00
C SER A 156 -15.39 7.00 -8.61
N LYS A 157 -16.34 7.52 -7.82
CA LYS A 157 -17.55 8.10 -8.42
C LYS A 157 -17.06 9.18 -9.37
N LYS A 158 -17.34 9.06 -10.68
CA LYS A 158 -17.03 10.13 -11.64
C LYS A 158 -17.72 11.39 -11.11
N PHE A 159 -16.95 12.45 -10.96
CA PHE A 159 -17.49 13.74 -10.53
C PHE A 159 -18.55 14.19 -11.54
N ILE A 160 -19.75 14.46 -11.06
CA ILE A 160 -20.84 15.02 -11.87
C ILE A 160 -20.82 16.52 -11.60
N LYS A 161 -20.61 17.30 -12.67
CA LYS A 161 -20.66 18.76 -12.57
C LYS A 161 -22.08 19.17 -12.14
N PRO A 162 -22.23 20.02 -11.12
CA PRO A 162 -23.55 20.52 -10.74
C PRO A 162 -24.09 21.51 -11.77
N SER A 163 -25.40 21.68 -11.81
CA SER A 163 -26.01 22.78 -12.56
C SER A 163 -25.88 24.09 -11.78
N LEU A 164 -26.00 25.22 -12.48
CA LEU A 164 -26.00 26.54 -11.83
C LEU A 164 -27.11 26.64 -10.78
N ASP A 165 -28.30 26.10 -11.08
CA ASP A 165 -29.45 26.12 -10.18
C ASP A 165 -29.21 25.28 -8.91
N GLU A 166 -28.55 24.14 -9.04
CA GLU A 166 -28.15 23.31 -7.89
C GLU A 166 -27.18 24.04 -6.96
N VAL A 167 -26.23 24.78 -7.53
CA VAL A 167 -25.29 25.61 -6.75
C VAL A 167 -26.02 26.77 -6.09
N LYS A 168 -26.91 27.47 -6.80
CA LYS A 168 -27.73 28.57 -6.24
C LYS A 168 -28.56 28.09 -5.06
N ASN A 169 -29.28 26.98 -5.22
CA ASN A 169 -30.09 26.39 -4.15
C ASN A 169 -29.25 26.02 -2.93
N TYR A 170 -28.05 25.47 -3.13
CA TYR A 170 -27.15 25.12 -2.03
C TYR A 170 -26.62 26.35 -1.27
N PHE A 171 -26.27 27.42 -1.99
CA PHE A 171 -25.80 28.66 -1.37
C PHE A 171 -26.94 29.34 -0.60
N LEU A 172 -28.16 29.35 -1.16
CA LEU A 172 -29.35 29.87 -0.50
C LEU A 172 -29.68 29.08 0.77
N GLU A 173 -29.61 27.73 0.72
CA GLU A 173 -29.79 26.86 1.88
C GLU A 173 -28.78 27.14 3.01
N LYS A 174 -27.56 27.57 2.65
CA LYS A 174 -26.51 27.96 3.61
C LYS A 174 -26.53 29.44 3.98
N GLY A 175 -27.57 30.19 3.61
CA GLY A 175 -27.74 31.60 3.96
C GLY A 175 -26.78 32.54 3.23
N SER A 176 -26.25 32.13 2.07
CA SER A 176 -25.39 32.95 1.21
C SER A 176 -26.17 33.53 0.03
N GLU A 177 -25.75 34.71 -0.45
CA GLU A 177 -26.36 35.37 -1.61
C GLU A 177 -26.19 34.58 -2.92
N SER A 178 -27.17 34.68 -3.82
CA SER A 178 -27.13 34.06 -5.16
C SER A 178 -25.96 34.55 -6.01
N THR A 179 -25.52 35.80 -5.81
CA THR A 179 -24.35 36.40 -6.48
C THR A 179 -23.05 35.67 -6.13
N ASN A 180 -22.91 35.19 -4.90
CA ASN A 180 -21.75 34.40 -4.47
C ASN A 180 -21.76 32.99 -5.08
N ALA A 181 -22.95 32.42 -5.31
CA ALA A 181 -23.12 31.14 -6.00
C ALA A 181 -22.66 31.22 -7.47
N GLU A 182 -23.04 32.29 -8.17
CA GLU A 182 -22.60 32.54 -9.56
C GLU A 182 -21.10 32.75 -9.66
N ARG A 183 -20.49 33.51 -8.73
CA ARG A 183 -19.03 33.67 -8.66
C ARG A 183 -18.31 32.35 -8.45
N PHE A 184 -18.82 31.50 -7.55
CA PHE A 184 -18.28 30.16 -7.31
C PHE A 184 -18.37 29.30 -8.58
N PHE A 185 -19.53 29.27 -9.23
CA PHE A 185 -19.76 28.48 -10.43
C PHE A 185 -18.81 28.90 -11.57
N ASN A 186 -18.75 30.21 -11.87
CA ASN A 186 -17.91 30.73 -12.95
C ASN A 186 -16.41 30.49 -12.71
N HIS A 187 -15.96 30.53 -11.45
CA HIS A 187 -14.57 30.23 -11.11
C HIS A 187 -14.20 28.78 -11.42
N PHE A 188 -15.06 27.82 -11.06
CA PHE A 188 -14.77 26.41 -11.30
C PHE A 188 -15.10 25.96 -12.73
N GLU A 189 -16.10 26.53 -13.39
CA GLU A 189 -16.40 26.24 -14.80
C GLU A 189 -15.23 26.68 -15.70
N SER A 190 -14.67 27.87 -15.49
CA SER A 190 -13.52 28.37 -16.28
C SER A 190 -12.24 27.55 -16.04
N ASN A 191 -12.08 26.98 -14.84
CA ASN A 191 -10.93 26.15 -14.47
C ASN A 191 -11.15 24.64 -14.70
N GLY A 192 -12.22 24.24 -15.40
CA GLY A 192 -12.50 22.84 -15.71
C GLY A 192 -12.80 21.97 -14.49
N TRP A 193 -13.35 22.56 -13.42
CA TRP A 193 -13.65 21.92 -12.14
C TRP A 193 -12.43 21.28 -11.49
N LEU A 194 -11.28 21.96 -11.53
CA LEU A 194 -10.04 21.55 -10.88
C LEU A 194 -9.86 22.25 -9.52
N VAL A 195 -9.40 21.51 -8.51
CA VAL A 195 -8.93 22.02 -7.22
C VAL A 195 -7.42 22.25 -7.32
N SER A 196 -6.97 23.48 -7.03
CA SER A 196 -5.55 23.89 -7.11
C SER A 196 -4.95 23.72 -8.53
N GLY A 197 -5.79 23.78 -9.58
CA GLY A 197 -5.37 23.73 -10.99
C GLY A 197 -4.75 22.40 -11.47
N LYS A 198 -4.62 21.40 -10.60
CA LYS A 198 -3.92 20.13 -10.92
C LYS A 198 -4.77 18.88 -10.71
N SER A 199 -5.82 18.94 -9.88
CA SER A 199 -6.60 17.76 -9.48
C SER A 199 -8.10 17.97 -9.74
N PRO A 200 -8.83 17.01 -10.34
CA PRO A 200 -10.27 17.15 -10.55
C PRO A 200 -11.03 17.20 -9.21
N MET A 201 -12.04 18.04 -9.16
CA MET A 201 -12.92 18.18 -8.00
C MET A 201 -13.65 16.88 -7.72
N LYS A 202 -13.76 16.51 -6.43
CA LYS A 202 -14.47 15.31 -5.98
C LYS A 202 -15.81 15.61 -5.35
N ASP A 203 -15.90 16.73 -4.62
CA ASP A 203 -17.08 17.18 -3.92
C ASP A 203 -17.17 18.71 -4.00
N TRP A 204 -18.08 19.21 -4.83
CA TRP A 204 -18.27 20.65 -5.03
C TRP A 204 -18.95 21.31 -3.83
N LYS A 205 -19.75 20.58 -3.04
CA LYS A 205 -20.38 21.13 -1.83
C LYS A 205 -19.32 21.43 -0.78
N ALA A 206 -18.29 20.59 -0.66
CA ALA A 206 -17.14 20.86 0.21
C ALA A 206 -16.36 22.10 -0.24
N ALA A 207 -16.11 22.23 -1.55
CA ALA A 207 -15.49 23.42 -2.10
C ALA A 207 -16.33 24.68 -1.86
N ALA A 208 -17.65 24.60 -2.01
CA ALA A 208 -18.58 25.69 -1.75
C ALA A 208 -18.56 26.14 -0.28
N ARG A 209 -18.55 25.22 0.68
CA ARG A 209 -18.40 25.56 2.11
C ARG A 209 -17.09 26.30 2.38
N ASN A 210 -15.98 25.83 1.82
CA ASN A 210 -14.68 26.51 1.95
C ASN A 210 -14.68 27.89 1.27
N TRP A 211 -15.38 28.03 0.14
CA TRP A 211 -15.55 29.30 -0.55
C TRP A 211 -16.27 30.34 0.32
N MET A 212 -17.36 29.93 0.98
CA MET A 212 -18.09 30.78 1.92
C MET A 212 -17.22 31.19 3.13
N LEU A 213 -16.40 30.28 3.66
CA LEU A 213 -15.47 30.57 4.76
C LEU A 213 -14.35 31.55 4.36
N ASN A 214 -13.86 31.46 3.12
CA ASN A 214 -12.75 32.28 2.64
C ASN A 214 -13.17 33.66 2.13
N GLY A 215 -14.45 33.89 1.82
CA GLY A 215 -14.98 35.20 1.43
C GLY A 215 -14.71 36.31 2.47
N GLN A 216 -14.57 35.95 3.75
CA GLN A 216 -14.23 36.90 4.82
C GLN A 216 -12.74 37.24 4.91
N ARG A 217 -11.84 36.45 4.31
CA ARG A 217 -10.38 36.65 4.41
C ARG A 217 -9.85 37.69 3.42
N PHE A 218 -10.56 37.94 2.33
CA PHE A 218 -10.13 38.90 1.29
C PHE A 218 -10.63 40.33 1.49
N ASN A 219 -11.49 40.58 2.49
CA ASN A 219 -11.90 41.95 2.85
C ASN A 219 -10.83 42.71 3.66
N LYS A 220 -9.67 42.10 3.93
CA LYS A 220 -8.56 42.73 4.66
C LYS A 220 -7.26 42.65 3.87
N THR A 221 -7.21 43.37 2.76
CA THR A 221 -5.94 43.90 2.23
C THR A 221 -6.22 45.31 1.73
N GLU A 222 -6.14 46.27 2.65
CA GLU A 222 -5.72 47.61 2.27
C GLU A 222 -4.42 47.45 1.48
N LYS A 223 -4.48 47.80 0.19
CA LYS A 223 -3.32 47.77 -0.69
C LYS A 223 -2.28 48.72 -0.11
N ALA A 224 -1.15 48.19 0.36
CA ALA A 224 0.05 49.00 0.50
C ALA A 224 0.45 49.44 -0.91
N ASN A 225 0.29 50.73 -1.19
CA ASN A 225 0.75 51.37 -2.41
C ASN A 225 2.25 51.11 -2.57
N HIS A 226 2.61 50.23 -3.50
CA HIS A 226 4.00 50.01 -3.87
C HIS A 226 4.48 51.25 -4.63
N LEU A 227 5.24 52.09 -3.92
CA LEU A 227 6.19 53.12 -4.34
C LEU A 227 6.11 53.56 -5.83
N GLN A 228 5.64 54.79 -6.06
CA GLN A 228 6.02 55.51 -7.27
C GLN A 228 7.48 55.96 -7.13
N THR A 229 8.30 55.64 -8.14
CA THR A 229 9.58 56.32 -8.37
C THR A 229 9.55 56.90 -9.77
N GLU A 230 9.61 58.22 -9.87
CA GLU A 230 9.81 58.95 -11.13
C GLU A 230 11.17 58.58 -11.72
N ASN A 231 11.17 58.16 -12.99
CA ASN A 231 12.39 57.88 -13.74
C ASN A 231 12.87 59.17 -14.41
N GLU A 232 13.72 59.94 -13.74
CA GLU A 232 14.66 60.84 -14.42
C GLU A 232 16.09 60.40 -14.07
N LYS A 233 16.73 59.67 -14.97
CA LYS A 233 18.17 59.42 -14.92
C LYS A 233 18.81 60.15 -16.10
N ASN A 234 19.50 61.26 -15.80
CA ASN A 234 20.32 61.99 -16.76
C ASN A 234 21.70 61.30 -16.85
N TYR A 235 22.08 60.89 -18.06
CA TYR A 235 23.29 60.12 -18.37
C TYR A 235 24.45 60.98 -18.90
N ASP A 236 24.37 62.32 -18.80
CA ASP A 236 25.35 63.23 -19.39
C ASP A 236 26.60 63.52 -18.53
N ILE A 237 26.99 62.62 -17.60
CA ILE A 237 28.23 62.79 -16.82
C ILE A 237 29.18 61.62 -17.10
N PRO A 238 30.34 61.86 -17.78
CA PRO A 238 31.35 60.83 -17.94
C PRO A 238 32.13 60.63 -16.62
N LEU A 239 32.43 59.35 -16.33
CA LEU A 239 33.13 58.84 -15.14
C LEU A 239 34.54 59.40 -14.97
#